data_AF-A0A1H4E9Z8-F1
#
_entry.id   AF-A0A1H4E9Z8-F1
#
_cell.length_a   1.000
_cell.length_b   1.000
_cell.length_c   1.000
_cell.angle_alpha   90.00
_cell.angle_beta   90.00
_cell.angle_gamma   90.00
#
_symmetry.space_group_name_H-M   'P 1'
#
loop_
_entity.id
_entity.type
_entity.pdbx_description
1 polymer ?
#
loop_
_entity_poly.entity_id
_entity_poly.type
_entity_poly.pdbx_seq_one_letter_code
_entity_poly.pdbx_strand_id
1 'polypeptide(L)'
;MREYPVKITEKALRDMDGIYEYIAVNLQSPENAMRQYNRIADNVLGLGFFPEKFRLVDFEPERSQGLRRMLVDNYSVFYVFEEEIV
;
A
#
# COMPACT_ATOMS: atom_id res chain seq x y z
N MET A 1 12.22 18.29 -5.97
CA MET A 1 11.74 16.93 -5.62
C MET A 1 10.87 16.48 -6.77
N ARG A 2 11.08 15.30 -7.34
CA ARG A 2 10.17 14.77 -8.38
C ARG A 2 9.04 14.02 -7.67
N GLU A 3 7.82 14.19 -8.16
CA GLU A 3 6.65 13.48 -7.70
C GLU A 3 6.21 12.55 -8.84
N TYR A 4 6.05 11.27 -8.53
CA TYR A 4 5.65 10.22 -9.44
C TYR A 4 4.17 9.90 -9.21
N PRO A 5 3.38 9.68 -10.28
CA PRO A 5 1.99 9.26 -10.14
C PRO A 5 1.91 7.90 -9.46
N VAL A 6 0.95 7.77 -8.55
CA VAL A 6 0.63 6.51 -7.85
C VAL A 6 -0.66 5.95 -8.44
N LYS A 7 -0.59 4.78 -9.05
CA LYS A 7 -1.74 4.06 -9.62
C LYS A 7 -2.12 2.90 -8.71
N ILE A 8 -3.30 3.01 -8.12
CA ILE A 8 -3.83 1.96 -7.26
C ILE A 8 -4.55 0.93 -8.12
N THR A 9 -4.13 -0.32 -8.02
CA THR A 9 -4.81 -1.43 -8.72
C THR A 9 -6.19 -1.66 -8.12
N GLU A 10 -7.13 -2.17 -8.93
CA GLU A 10 -8.45 -2.54 -8.41
C GLU A 10 -8.38 -3.60 -7.30
N LYS A 11 -7.37 -4.48 -7.35
CA LYS A 11 -7.13 -5.46 -6.30
C LYS A 11 -6.77 -4.78 -4.98
N ALA A 12 -5.84 -3.83 -5.00
CA ALA A 12 -5.46 -3.06 -3.82
C ALA A 12 -6.64 -2.23 -3.27
N LEU A 13 -7.51 -1.68 -4.14
CA LEU A 13 -8.74 -1.01 -3.69
C LEU A 13 -9.68 -1.99 -2.98
N ARG A 14 -9.91 -3.18 -3.54
CA ARG A 14 -10.74 -4.21 -2.88
C ARG A 14 -10.13 -4.68 -1.55
N ASP A 15 -8.80 -4.80 -1.47
CA ASP A 15 -8.11 -5.15 -0.24
C ASP A 15 -8.31 -4.05 0.83
N MET A 16 -8.25 -2.78 0.44
CA MET A 16 -8.54 -1.63 1.32
C MET A 16 -9.98 -1.65 1.83
N ASP A 17 -10.95 -1.91 0.96
CA ASP A 17 -12.37 -2.02 1.32
C ASP A 17 -12.60 -3.20 2.29
N GLY A 18 -11.97 -4.35 2.03
CA GLY A 18 -12.06 -5.52 2.91
C GLY A 18 -11.44 -5.29 4.29
N ILE A 19 -10.32 -4.56 4.37
CA ILE A 19 -9.72 -4.14 5.65
C ILE A 19 -10.69 -3.25 6.42
N TYR A 20 -11.27 -2.25 5.75
CA TYR A 20 -12.24 -1.36 6.37
C TYR A 20 -13.45 -2.13 6.88
N GLU A 21 -14.07 -2.96 6.04
CA GLU A 21 -15.26 -3.73 6.38
C GLU A 21 -15.00 -4.66 7.57
N TYR A 22 -13.88 -5.38 7.55
CA TYR A 22 -13.51 -6.27 8.65
C TYR A 22 -13.41 -5.53 9.99
N ILE A 23 -12.73 -4.39 10.03
CA ILE A 23 -12.56 -3.64 11.28
C ILE A 23 -13.88 -2.95 11.68
N ALA A 24 -14.59 -2.35 10.74
CA ALA A 24 -15.80 -1.59 11.02
C ALA A 24 -16.98 -2.49 11.43
N VAL A 25 -17.16 -3.62 10.73
CA VAL A 25 -18.31 -4.51 10.89
C VAL A 25 -17.98 -5.64 11.84
N ASN A 26 -16.93 -6.43 11.57
CA ASN A 26 -16.66 -7.65 12.33
C ASN A 26 -16.06 -7.33 13.71
N LEU A 27 -15.19 -6.31 13.79
CA LEU A 27 -14.62 -5.84 15.06
C LEU A 27 -15.42 -4.68 15.68
N GLN A 28 -16.49 -4.24 15.03
CA GLN A 28 -17.39 -3.18 15.49
C GLN A 28 -16.66 -1.86 15.82
N SER A 29 -15.63 -1.52 15.04
CA SER A 29 -14.75 -0.37 15.32
C SER A 29 -14.59 0.55 14.11
N PRO A 30 -15.66 1.23 13.66
CA PRO A 30 -15.65 2.04 12.43
C PRO A 30 -14.67 3.22 12.47
N GLU A 31 -14.47 3.83 13.64
CA GLU A 31 -13.48 4.91 13.80
C GLU A 31 -12.05 4.40 13.58
N ASN A 32 -11.72 3.22 14.11
CA ASN A 32 -10.42 2.60 13.90
C ASN A 32 -10.27 2.12 12.45
N ALA A 33 -11.33 1.63 11.81
CA ALA A 33 -11.32 1.27 10.41
C ALA A 33 -10.96 2.47 9.52
N MET A 34 -11.61 3.61 9.73
CA MET A 34 -11.34 4.84 8.98
C MET A 34 -9.92 5.36 9.24
N ARG A 35 -9.46 5.33 10.50
CA ARG A 35 -8.08 5.72 10.84
C ARG A 35 -7.05 4.81 10.17
N GLN A 36 -7.29 3.50 10.14
CA GLN A 36 -6.39 2.55 9.49
C GLN A 36 -6.38 2.75 7.97
N TYR A 37 -7.56 2.93 7.37
CA TYR A 37 -7.70 3.22 5.95
C TYR A 37 -6.89 4.46 5.55
N ASN A 38 -7.07 5.57 6.29
CA ASN A 38 -6.35 6.82 6.02
C ASN A 38 -4.83 6.65 6.16
N ARG A 39 -4.35 5.93 7.19
CA ARG A 39 -2.90 5.67 7.33
C ARG A 39 -2.33 4.92 6.13
N ILE A 40 -3.03 3.91 5.62
CA ILE A 40 -2.57 3.16 4.45
C ILE A 40 -2.58 4.07 3.22
N ALA A 41 -3.68 4.80 2.99
CA ALA A 41 -3.81 5.72 1.87
C ALA A 41 -2.71 6.80 1.87
N ASP A 42 -2.46 7.45 3.01
CA ASP A 42 -1.43 8.48 3.16
C ASP A 42 -0.03 7.93 2.86
N ASN A 43 0.29 6.73 3.33
CA ASN A 43 1.57 6.08 3.05
C ASN A 43 1.71 5.69 1.58
N VAL A 44 0.63 5.17 0.95
CA VAL A 44 0.61 4.82 -0.48
C VAL A 44 0.82 6.06 -1.34
N LEU A 45 0.11 7.16 -1.07
CA LEU A 45 0.31 8.43 -1.79
C LEU A 45 1.72 8.99 -1.57
N GLY A 46 2.28 8.79 -0.37
CA GLY A 46 3.66 9.16 -0.04
C GLY A 46 4.73 8.45 -0.90
N LEU A 47 4.42 7.30 -1.51
CA LEU A 47 5.33 6.59 -2.40
C LEU A 47 5.69 7.42 -3.64
N GLY A 48 4.82 8.35 -4.08
CA GLY A 48 5.11 9.22 -5.22
C GLY A 48 6.35 10.10 -5.03
N PHE A 49 6.76 10.37 -3.78
CA PHE A 49 7.92 11.22 -3.48
C PHE A 49 9.24 10.44 -3.38
N PHE A 50 9.20 9.22 -2.88
CA PHE A 50 10.37 8.35 -2.70
C PHE A 50 10.02 6.87 -2.85
N PRO A 51 9.69 6.43 -4.08
CA PRO A 51 9.21 5.07 -4.32
C PRO A 51 10.30 4.02 -4.10
N GLU A 52 11.57 4.40 -4.18
CA GLU A 52 12.68 3.46 -3.99
C GLU A 52 13.12 3.31 -2.53
N LYS A 53 12.49 4.05 -1.60
CA LYS A 53 12.82 4.03 -0.15
C LYS A 53 12.69 2.63 0.46
N PHE A 54 11.74 1.84 -0.01
CA PHE A 54 11.50 0.50 0.52
C PHE A 54 12.26 -0.55 -0.28
N ARG A 55 12.79 -1.56 0.43
CA ARG A 55 13.56 -2.64 -0.16
C ARG A 55 12.67 -3.55 -1.03
N LEU A 56 13.30 -4.17 -2.02
CA LEU A 56 12.71 -5.30 -2.73
C LEU A 56 12.39 -6.43 -1.75
N VAL A 57 11.40 -7.25 -2.09
CA VAL A 57 11.11 -8.47 -1.34
C VAL A 57 12.28 -9.46 -1.45
N ASP A 58 12.41 -10.36 -0.47
CA ASP A 58 13.54 -11.31 -0.37
C ASP A 58 13.26 -12.66 -1.04
N PHE A 59 12.16 -12.78 -1.79
CA PHE A 59 11.72 -14.02 -2.42
C PHE A 59 11.50 -13.85 -3.94
N GLU A 60 11.79 -14.91 -4.67
CA GLU A 60 11.66 -14.97 -6.14
C GLU A 60 10.36 -15.71 -6.52
N PRO A 61 9.74 -15.37 -7.68
CA PRO A 61 10.22 -14.46 -8.74
C PRO A 61 9.97 -12.96 -8.50
N GLU A 62 9.24 -12.60 -7.44
CA GLU A 62 8.73 -11.24 -7.22
C GLU A 62 9.84 -10.20 -7.04
N ARG A 63 10.96 -10.58 -6.42
CA ARG A 63 12.13 -9.72 -6.29
C ARG A 63 12.68 -9.29 -7.66
N SER A 64 12.85 -10.24 -8.58
CA SER A 64 13.30 -9.95 -9.94
C SER A 64 12.30 -9.12 -10.75
N GLN A 65 11.02 -9.17 -10.38
CA GLN A 65 9.95 -8.33 -10.94
C GLN A 65 9.86 -6.94 -10.28
N GLY A 66 10.83 -6.56 -9.44
CA GLY A 66 10.86 -5.23 -8.84
C GLY A 66 9.86 -5.03 -7.70
N LEU A 67 9.24 -6.09 -7.16
CA LEU A 67 8.26 -5.98 -6.10
C LEU A 67 8.91 -5.47 -4.81
N ARG A 68 8.34 -4.40 -4.26
CA ARG A 68 8.74 -3.78 -2.99
C ARG A 68 7.65 -3.98 -1.96
N ARG A 69 8.05 -3.94 -0.68
CA ARG A 69 7.13 -4.03 0.46
C ARG A 69 7.32 -2.87 1.42
N MET A 70 6.22 -2.17 1.68
CA MET A 70 6.11 -1.18 2.75
C MET A 70 5.20 -1.73 3.86
N LEU A 71 5.60 -1.55 5.11
CA LEU A 71 4.76 -1.92 6.27
C LEU A 71 3.99 -0.70 6.75
N VAL A 72 2.70 -0.87 7.02
CA VAL A 72 1.83 0.13 7.65
C VAL A 72 1.08 -0.57 8.77
N ASP A 73 1.53 -0.34 10.01
CA ASP A 73 1.05 -1.05 11.20
C ASP A 73 1.12 -2.58 11.00
N ASN A 74 -0.04 -3.26 10.97
CA ASN A 74 -0.16 -4.71 10.79
C ASN A 74 -0.35 -5.14 9.32
N TYR A 75 -0.25 -4.21 8.37
CA TYR A 75 -0.51 -4.47 6.95
C TYR A 75 0.76 -4.31 6.11
N SER A 76 0.82 -5.08 5.01
CA SER A 76 1.87 -4.99 4.00
C SER A 76 1.31 -4.41 2.71
N VAL A 77 1.87 -3.29 2.28
CA VAL A 77 1.61 -2.69 0.97
C VAL A 77 2.68 -3.20 0.01
N PHE A 78 2.25 -3.84 -1.06
CA PHE A 78 3.10 -4.31 -2.14
C PHE A 78 2.92 -3.44 -3.38
N TYR A 79 4.04 -3.03 -3.98
CA TYR A 79 4.04 -2.15 -5.17
C TYR A 79 5.28 -2.39 -6.02
N VAL A 80 5.25 -1.92 -7.26
CA VAL A 80 6.39 -1.85 -8.17
C VAL A 80 6.65 -0.39 -8.51
N PHE A 81 7.86 -0.06 -8.96
CA PHE A 81 8.15 1.27 -9.48
C PHE A 81 8.78 1.11 -10.86
N GLU A 82 8.00 1.37 -11.89
CA GLU A 82 8.37 1.15 -13.29
C GLU A 82 7.94 2.36 -14.12
N GLU A 83 8.74 2.74 -15.12
CA GLU A 83 8.44 3.85 -16.03
C GLU A 83 8.11 5.19 -15.32
N GLU A 84 8.75 5.46 -14.18
CA GLU A 84 8.45 6.63 -13.34
C GLU A 84 7.01 6.64 -12.78
N ILE A 85 6.38 5.48 -12.60
CA ILE A 85 5.04 5.30 -12.03
C ILE A 85 5.11 4.28 -10.89
N VAL A 86 4.40 4.57 -9.80
CA VAL A 86 4.16 3.64 -8.68
C VAL A 86 2.87 2.88 -8.91
#